data_AF-A0A9D9PRU7-F1
#
_entry.id   AF-A0A9D9PRU7-F1
#
_cell.length_a   1.000
_cell.length_b   1.000
_cell.length_c   1.000
_cell.angle_alpha   90.00
_cell.angle_beta   90.00
_cell.angle_gamma   90.00
#
_symmetry.space_group_name_H-M   'P 1'
#
loop_
_entity.id
_entity.type
_entity.pdbx_description
1 polymer ?
#
loop_
_entity_poly.entity_id
_entity_poly.type
_entity_poly.pdbx_seq_one_letter_code
_entity_poly.pdbx_strand_id
1 'polypeptide(L)'
;MIIPVAAALAAVIGITGYVSANAYKKPVNQFAKAYNSNNADQLINSMLPKDSVKEMKKAVKDEDTSWKEVVKEMNDALEEAKEDKYGKNAKMEITYINKYKAKKDEISKNSSVYSMVNTDEEIDKAYRVKLRTKIEGKDDSESERHELYVVHFEKSGWKLSPYMNDIDDTLYLSDMFY
;
A
#
# COMPACT_ATOMS: atom_id res chain seq x y z
N MET A 1 -32.23 43.72 -20.62
CA MET A 1 -30.86 43.23 -20.86
C MET A 1 -30.70 41.93 -20.08
N ILE A 2 -30.03 40.96 -20.68
CA ILE A 2 -29.94 39.54 -20.34
C ILE A 2 -29.21 39.31 -18.99
N ILE A 3 -29.65 38.35 -18.18
CA ILE A 3 -29.08 37.98 -16.86
C ILE A 3 -28.01 36.88 -17.03
N PRO A 4 -26.91 36.87 -16.25
CA PRO A 4 -26.34 35.62 -15.74
C PRO A 4 -26.24 35.68 -14.20
N VAL A 5 -27.10 35.02 -13.43
CA VAL A 5 -26.91 33.66 -12.93
C VAL A 5 -25.42 33.26 -12.84
N ALA A 6 -24.72 33.81 -11.85
CA ALA A 6 -23.55 33.18 -11.24
C ALA A 6 -23.59 33.30 -9.70
N ALA A 7 -24.81 33.32 -9.15
CA ALA A 7 -25.08 32.87 -7.79
C ALA A 7 -25.16 31.34 -7.82
N ALA A 8 -24.01 30.66 -7.74
CA ALA A 8 -23.87 29.24 -7.39
C ALA A 8 -22.39 28.84 -7.32
N LEU A 9 -21.63 29.29 -6.29
CA LEU A 9 -20.48 28.55 -5.71
C LEU A 9 -19.82 29.31 -4.55
N ALA A 10 -20.63 29.92 -3.68
CA ALA A 10 -20.27 30.14 -2.27
C ALA A 10 -20.27 28.80 -1.47
N ALA A 11 -19.89 27.68 -2.11
CA ALA A 11 -20.04 26.33 -1.59
C ALA A 11 -18.96 25.36 -2.13
N VAL A 12 -17.67 25.69 -2.05
CA VAL A 12 -16.60 24.71 -1.75
C VAL A 12 -15.46 25.43 -1.00
N ILE A 13 -15.76 26.03 0.15
CA ILE A 13 -14.79 25.96 1.25
C ILE A 13 -15.06 24.59 1.88
N GLY A 14 -14.26 23.60 1.52
CA GLY A 14 -14.55 22.22 1.92
C GLY A 14 -13.42 21.27 1.59
N ILE A 15 -12.32 21.38 2.34
CA ILE A 15 -11.34 20.31 2.52
C ILE A 15 -10.72 19.79 1.20
N THR A 16 -10.01 20.64 0.43
CA THR A 16 -8.80 20.08 -0.18
C THR A 16 -7.86 19.88 0.99
N GLY A 17 -7.92 18.69 1.58
CA GLY A 17 -7.17 18.34 2.77
C GLY A 17 -5.76 18.87 2.61
N TYR A 18 -5.23 19.47 3.68
CA TYR A 18 -3.80 19.51 3.88
C TYR A 18 -3.32 18.06 3.85
N VAL A 19 -3.20 17.49 2.65
CA VAL A 19 -2.50 16.26 2.41
C VAL A 19 -1.07 16.69 2.64
N SER A 20 -0.64 16.57 3.90
CA SER A 20 0.70 16.85 4.36
C SER A 20 1.67 16.48 3.25
N ALA A 21 2.68 17.31 2.98
CA ALA A 21 3.67 17.04 1.93
C ALA A 21 4.29 15.62 2.07
N ASN A 22 4.14 14.99 3.23
CA ASN A 22 4.59 13.65 3.60
C ASN A 22 3.48 12.58 3.73
N ALA A 23 2.23 12.84 3.35
CA ALA A 23 1.14 11.87 3.50
C ALA A 23 1.38 10.56 2.73
N TYR A 24 2.08 10.64 1.59
CA TYR A 24 2.53 9.48 0.81
C TYR A 24 3.48 8.55 1.58
N LYS A 25 4.19 9.05 2.61
CA LYS A 25 5.08 8.23 3.45
C LYS A 25 4.31 7.34 4.42
N LYS A 26 3.05 7.69 4.72
CA LYS A 26 2.23 6.99 5.72
C LYS A 26 2.07 5.49 5.42
N PRO A 27 1.59 5.07 4.23
CA PRO A 27 1.44 3.64 3.94
C PRO A 27 2.78 2.90 3.90
N VAL A 28 3.83 3.50 3.36
CA VAL A 28 5.18 2.89 3.32
C VAL A 28 5.73 2.68 4.74
N ASN A 29 5.60 3.67 5.63
CA ASN A 29 6.00 3.53 7.03
C ASN A 29 5.13 2.52 7.79
N GLN A 30 3.83 2.46 7.47
CA GLN A 30 2.93 1.46 8.04
C GLN A 30 3.31 0.04 7.61
N PHE A 31 3.71 -0.14 6.35
CA PHE A 31 4.22 -1.40 5.82
C PHE A 31 5.49 -1.81 6.57
N ALA A 32 6.50 -0.95 6.63
CA ALA A 32 7.75 -1.27 7.34
C ALA A 32 7.53 -1.55 8.83
N LYS A 33 6.65 -0.79 9.50
CA LYS A 33 6.26 -1.05 10.89
C LYS A 33 5.58 -2.41 11.04
N ALA A 34 4.67 -2.75 10.13
CA ALA A 34 3.95 -4.02 10.15
C ALA A 34 4.87 -5.22 9.89
N TYR A 35 5.81 -5.08 8.96
CA TYR A 35 6.89 -6.05 8.73
C TYR A 35 7.75 -6.25 9.98
N ASN A 36 8.12 -5.16 10.67
CA ASN A 36 8.95 -5.23 11.87
C ASN A 36 8.22 -5.84 13.08
N SER A 37 6.89 -5.75 13.11
CA SER A 37 6.06 -6.29 14.19
C SER A 37 5.35 -7.60 13.82
N ASN A 38 5.69 -8.21 12.67
CA ASN A 38 5.03 -9.39 12.10
C ASN A 38 3.49 -9.29 12.16
N ASN A 39 2.95 -8.23 11.58
CA ASN A 39 1.51 -7.94 11.58
C ASN A 39 0.96 -7.87 10.15
N ALA A 40 0.55 -9.02 9.64
CA ALA A 40 0.01 -9.21 8.30
C ALA A 40 -1.27 -8.40 8.05
N ASP A 41 -2.17 -8.26 9.04
CA ASP A 41 -3.37 -7.42 8.89
C ASP A 41 -2.98 -5.96 8.61
N GLN A 42 -1.98 -5.43 9.31
CA GLN A 42 -1.50 -4.07 9.05
C GLN A 42 -0.76 -3.95 7.71
N LEU A 43 -0.04 -4.99 7.26
CA LEU A 43 0.55 -5.04 5.91
C LEU A 43 -0.55 -4.94 4.85
N ILE A 44 -1.58 -5.79 4.93
CA ILE A 44 -2.73 -5.80 4.02
C ILE A 44 -3.41 -4.42 4.00
N ASN A 45 -3.71 -3.86 5.17
CA ASN A 45 -4.36 -2.55 5.27
C ASN A 45 -3.50 -1.39 4.75
N SER A 46 -2.17 -1.54 4.67
CA SER A 46 -1.28 -0.54 4.07
C SER A 46 -1.35 -0.52 2.54
N MET A 47 -1.74 -1.65 1.93
CA MET A 47 -1.73 -1.84 0.48
C MET A 47 -3.12 -1.80 -0.15
N LEU A 48 -4.13 -2.36 0.53
CA LEU A 48 -5.46 -2.54 -0.05
C LEU A 48 -6.46 -1.47 0.39
N PRO A 49 -7.38 -1.04 -0.49
CA PRO A 49 -8.56 -0.26 -0.12
C PRO A 49 -9.41 -0.97 0.93
N LYS A 50 -10.15 -0.20 1.73
CA LYS A 50 -10.98 -0.72 2.82
C LYS A 50 -12.06 -1.67 2.32
N ASP A 51 -12.67 -1.36 1.17
CA ASP A 51 -13.72 -2.20 0.59
C ASP A 51 -13.15 -3.56 0.17
N SER A 52 -11.96 -3.61 -0.44
CA SER A 52 -11.25 -4.86 -0.74
C SER A 52 -10.96 -5.68 0.52
N VAL A 53 -10.46 -5.05 1.59
CA VAL A 53 -10.19 -5.75 2.86
C VAL A 53 -11.49 -6.28 3.49
N LYS A 54 -12.60 -5.55 3.35
CA LYS A 54 -13.90 -5.96 3.85
C LYS A 54 -14.43 -7.18 3.09
N GLU A 55 -14.31 -7.19 1.76
CA GLU A 55 -14.71 -8.34 0.94
C GLU A 55 -13.85 -9.57 1.23
N MET A 56 -12.53 -9.40 1.41
CA MET A 56 -11.65 -10.51 1.85
C MET A 56 -12.11 -11.09 3.20
N LYS A 57 -12.41 -10.25 4.18
CA LYS A 57 -12.91 -10.69 5.50
C LYS A 57 -14.24 -11.43 5.41
N LYS A 58 -15.09 -11.03 4.46
CA LYS A 58 -16.37 -11.68 4.20
C LYS A 58 -16.17 -13.05 3.56
N ALA A 59 -15.33 -13.14 2.52
CA ALA A 59 -15.01 -14.41 1.85
C ALA A 59 -14.43 -15.44 2.83
N VAL A 60 -13.48 -15.04 3.68
CA VAL A 60 -12.91 -15.92 4.73
C VAL A 60 -13.99 -16.43 5.68
N LYS A 61 -14.93 -15.57 6.05
CA LYS A 61 -16.06 -15.95 6.92
C LYS A 61 -17.01 -16.92 6.22
N ASP A 62 -17.24 -16.74 4.92
CA ASP A 62 -18.11 -17.61 4.12
C ASP A 62 -17.50 -19.03 3.96
N GLU A 63 -16.18 -19.17 4.16
CA GLU A 63 -15.43 -20.45 4.22
C GLU A 63 -15.35 -21.03 5.65
N ASP A 64 -16.23 -20.59 6.57
CA ASP A 64 -16.26 -21.03 7.98
C ASP A 64 -14.93 -20.84 8.74
N THR A 65 -14.06 -19.96 8.26
CA THR A 65 -12.76 -19.62 8.88
C THR A 65 -12.80 -18.22 9.46
N SER A 66 -12.03 -17.96 10.53
CA SER A 66 -11.92 -16.59 11.07
C SER A 66 -10.78 -15.82 10.40
N TRP A 67 -11.01 -14.53 10.11
CA TRP A 67 -9.94 -13.62 9.67
C TRP A 67 -8.74 -13.63 10.61
N LYS A 68 -8.97 -13.86 11.91
CA LYS A 68 -7.92 -13.92 12.92
C LYS A 68 -7.01 -15.14 12.72
N GLU A 69 -7.56 -16.29 12.34
CA GLU A 69 -6.78 -17.50 12.02
C GLU A 69 -5.96 -17.29 10.77
N VAL A 70 -6.57 -16.76 9.70
CA VAL A 70 -5.84 -16.41 8.46
C VAL A 70 -4.68 -15.45 8.75
N VAL A 71 -4.92 -14.37 9.49
CA VAL A 71 -3.86 -13.42 9.88
C VAL A 71 -2.79 -14.08 10.73
N LYS A 72 -3.15 -15.04 11.58
CA LYS A 72 -2.18 -15.78 12.39
C LYS A 72 -1.26 -16.61 11.49
N GLU A 73 -1.82 -17.39 10.56
CA GLU A 73 -1.04 -18.19 9.60
C GLU A 73 -0.12 -17.30 8.76
N MET A 74 -0.61 -16.15 8.31
CA MET A 74 0.22 -15.17 7.57
C MET A 74 1.33 -14.57 8.42
N ASN A 75 1.10 -14.34 9.72
CA ASN A 75 2.13 -13.86 10.63
C ASN A 75 3.21 -14.93 10.85
N ASP A 76 2.79 -16.18 11.04
CA ASP A 76 3.69 -17.32 11.24
C ASP A 76 4.56 -17.53 9.99
N ALA A 77 3.96 -17.51 8.79
CA ALA A 77 4.69 -17.59 7.52
C ALA A 77 5.64 -16.39 7.29
N LEU A 78 5.22 -15.17 7.65
CA LEU A 78 6.08 -13.99 7.56
C LEU A 78 7.28 -14.08 8.50
N GLU A 79 7.09 -14.59 9.73
CA GLU A 79 8.19 -14.81 10.67
C GLU A 79 9.17 -15.86 10.15
N GLU A 80 8.66 -17.01 9.69
CA GLU A 80 9.47 -18.10 9.13
C GLU A 80 10.32 -17.63 7.94
N ALA A 81 9.70 -16.99 6.94
CA ALA A 81 10.41 -16.46 5.78
C ALA A 81 11.48 -15.41 6.16
N LYS A 82 11.23 -14.62 7.20
CA LYS A 82 12.21 -13.64 7.70
C LYS A 82 13.37 -14.31 8.43
N GLU A 83 13.09 -15.27 9.31
CA GLU A 83 14.12 -16.00 10.05
C GLU A 83 14.99 -16.82 9.11
N ASP A 84 14.40 -17.47 8.10
CA ASP A 84 15.15 -18.25 7.12
C ASP A 84 16.09 -17.41 6.27
N LYS A 85 15.65 -16.21 5.84
CA LYS A 85 16.46 -15.36 4.97
C LYS A 85 17.50 -14.52 5.73
N TYR A 86 17.12 -13.90 6.84
CA TYR A 86 17.97 -12.91 7.52
C TYR A 86 18.34 -13.31 8.95
N GLY A 87 17.78 -14.39 9.48
CA GLY A 87 17.91 -14.77 10.87
C GLY A 87 17.00 -13.96 11.80
N LYS A 88 17.12 -14.27 13.10
CA LYS A 88 16.28 -13.67 14.15
C LYS A 88 16.38 -12.15 14.20
N ASN A 89 15.28 -11.51 14.60
CA ASN A 89 15.15 -10.06 14.81
C ASN A 89 15.39 -9.22 13.54
N ALA A 90 15.11 -9.78 12.35
CA ALA A 90 15.16 -9.04 11.10
C ALA A 90 14.31 -7.77 11.15
N LYS A 91 14.94 -6.61 10.90
CA LYS A 91 14.31 -5.29 10.90
C LYS A 91 14.52 -4.58 9.58
N MET A 92 13.43 -4.02 9.07
CA MET A 92 13.37 -3.16 7.90
C MET A 92 13.43 -1.67 8.31
N GLU A 93 14.33 -0.94 7.66
CA GLU A 93 14.45 0.50 7.71
C GLU A 93 14.22 1.11 6.33
N ILE A 94 13.50 2.24 6.28
CA ILE A 94 13.17 2.93 5.03
C ILE A 94 13.82 4.32 5.01
N THR A 95 14.62 4.57 3.98
CA THR A 95 15.17 5.89 3.69
C THR A 95 14.55 6.44 2.41
N TYR A 96 13.79 7.52 2.51
CA TYR A 96 13.19 8.19 1.34
C TYR A 96 14.24 8.99 0.58
N ILE A 97 14.37 8.74 -0.72
CA ILE A 97 15.34 9.42 -1.58
C ILE A 97 14.66 10.53 -2.36
N ASN A 98 13.62 10.20 -3.13
CA ASN A 98 12.87 11.20 -3.89
C ASN A 98 11.43 10.76 -4.14
N LYS A 99 10.59 11.71 -4.56
CA LYS A 99 9.23 11.43 -5.02
C LYS A 99 8.95 12.21 -6.31
N TYR A 100 8.16 11.61 -7.18
CA TYR A 100 7.69 12.22 -8.41
C TYR A 100 6.18 12.02 -8.49
N LYS A 101 5.46 13.02 -9.01
CA LYS A 101 4.05 12.82 -9.33
C LYS A 101 3.96 11.73 -10.40
N ALA A 102 3.08 10.74 -10.19
CA ALA A 102 2.86 9.71 -11.18
C ALA A 102 2.22 10.32 -12.44
N LYS A 103 2.62 9.81 -13.60
CA LYS A 103 2.03 10.14 -14.89
C LYS A 103 0.65 9.48 -15.04
N LYS A 104 -0.14 9.95 -16.00
CA LYS A 104 -1.51 9.47 -16.22
C LYS A 104 -1.54 7.97 -16.57
N ASP A 105 -0.63 7.52 -17.41
CA ASP A 105 -0.45 6.11 -17.78
C ASP A 105 -0.04 5.24 -16.58
N GLU A 106 0.85 5.73 -15.72
CA GLU A 106 1.21 5.04 -14.47
C GLU A 106 0.01 4.91 -13.52
N ILE A 107 -0.81 5.96 -13.39
CA ILE A 107 -2.05 5.91 -12.61
C ILE A 107 -3.01 4.87 -13.20
N SER A 108 -3.22 4.87 -14.53
CA SER A 108 -4.09 3.90 -15.19
C SER A 108 -3.65 2.46 -14.96
N LYS A 109 -2.34 2.17 -15.01
CA LYS A 109 -1.81 0.83 -14.69
C LYS A 109 -2.11 0.43 -13.24
N ASN A 110 -1.90 1.34 -12.29
CA ASN A 110 -2.25 1.10 -10.89
C ASN A 110 -3.76 0.84 -10.74
N SER A 111 -4.62 1.63 -11.39
CA SER A 111 -6.07 1.41 -11.39
C SER A 111 -6.44 0.02 -11.93
N SER A 112 -5.78 -0.46 -12.99
CA SER A 112 -5.99 -1.81 -13.50
C SER A 112 -5.64 -2.90 -12.48
N VAL A 113 -4.53 -2.75 -11.74
CA VAL A 113 -4.16 -3.69 -10.67
C VAL A 113 -5.21 -3.70 -9.56
N TYR A 114 -5.69 -2.52 -9.15
CA TYR A 114 -6.69 -2.42 -8.10
C TYR A 114 -8.09 -2.87 -8.53
N SER A 115 -8.42 -2.80 -9.82
CA SER A 115 -9.68 -3.34 -10.35
C SER A 115 -9.82 -4.86 -10.13
N MET A 116 -8.70 -5.57 -9.98
CA MET A 116 -8.69 -7.01 -9.72
C MET A 116 -9.00 -7.36 -8.26
N VAL A 117 -8.95 -6.39 -7.33
CA VAL A 117 -9.18 -6.62 -5.89
C VAL A 117 -10.53 -6.09 -5.41
N ASN A 118 -11.54 -6.08 -6.28
CA ASN A 118 -12.93 -5.72 -5.96
C ASN A 118 -13.07 -4.38 -5.23
N THR A 119 -12.52 -3.31 -5.80
CA THR A 119 -12.73 -1.94 -5.31
C THR A 119 -13.37 -1.08 -6.39
N ASP A 120 -14.40 -0.33 -6.00
CA ASP A 120 -15.01 0.71 -6.83
C ASP A 120 -14.36 2.09 -6.58
N GLU A 121 -13.30 2.14 -5.76
CA GLU A 121 -12.61 3.39 -5.45
C GLU A 121 -11.64 3.80 -6.56
N GLU A 122 -11.79 5.01 -7.07
CA GLU A 122 -10.87 5.58 -8.05
C GLU A 122 -9.61 6.15 -7.39
N ILE A 123 -8.50 6.08 -8.13
CA ILE A 123 -7.22 6.67 -7.73
C ILE A 123 -7.22 8.13 -8.20
N ASP A 124 -7.36 9.07 -7.26
CA ASP A 124 -7.33 10.51 -7.57
C ASP A 124 -5.90 11.07 -7.73
N LYS A 125 -4.92 10.39 -7.13
CA LYS A 125 -3.55 10.87 -7.03
C LYS A 125 -2.58 9.71 -6.79
N ALA A 126 -1.42 9.78 -7.41
CA ALA A 126 -0.34 8.85 -7.13
C ALA A 126 1.03 9.53 -7.18
N TYR A 127 1.97 8.96 -6.44
CA TYR A 127 3.38 9.32 -6.47
C TYR A 127 4.21 8.09 -6.74
N ARG A 128 5.22 8.26 -7.58
CA ARG A 128 6.35 7.34 -7.69
C ARG A 128 7.40 7.73 -6.67
N VAL A 129 7.77 6.80 -5.79
CA VAL A 129 8.65 7.05 -4.65
C VAL A 129 9.91 6.22 -4.81
N LYS A 130 11.05 6.90 -4.85
CA LYS A 130 12.37 6.29 -4.76
C LYS A 130 12.77 6.22 -3.30
N LEU A 131 13.07 5.02 -2.83
CA LEU A 131 13.52 4.78 -1.47
C LEU A 131 14.66 3.77 -1.44
N ARG A 132 15.38 3.73 -0.33
CA ARG A 132 16.28 2.63 0.02
C ARG A 132 15.65 1.86 1.16
N THR A 133 15.58 0.54 0.99
CA THR A 133 15.24 -0.39 2.07
C THR A 133 16.54 -0.97 2.60
N LYS A 134 16.61 -1.12 3.92
CA LYS A 134 17.69 -1.86 4.58
C LYS A 134 17.03 -2.90 5.47
N ILE A 135 17.35 -4.17 5.29
CA ILE A 135 16.92 -5.24 6.18
C ILE A 135 18.16 -5.75 6.90
N GLU A 136 18.11 -5.76 8.23
CA GLU A 136 19.19 -6.28 9.07
C GLU A 136 18.62 -7.35 9.98
N GLY A 137 19.06 -8.59 9.80
CA GLY A 137 18.85 -9.67 10.74
C GLY A 137 20.17 -10.13 11.35
N LYS A 138 20.10 -11.18 12.17
CA LYS A 138 21.29 -11.73 12.84
C LYS A 138 22.27 -12.38 11.85
N ASP A 139 21.74 -13.06 10.84
CA ASP A 139 22.51 -13.93 9.98
C ASP A 139 22.86 -13.26 8.64
N ASP A 140 22.03 -12.31 8.17
CA ASP A 140 22.30 -11.53 6.95
C ASP A 140 21.79 -10.08 7.02
N SER A 141 22.33 -9.23 6.14
CA SER A 141 21.90 -7.86 5.93
C SER A 141 21.88 -7.49 4.45
N GLU A 142 20.80 -6.85 4.03
CA GLU A 142 20.59 -6.44 2.66
C GLU A 142 20.23 -4.94 2.61
N SER A 143 20.74 -4.23 1.59
CA SER A 143 20.32 -2.85 1.35
C SER A 143 20.17 -2.57 -0.14
N GLU A 144 18.94 -2.28 -0.54
CA GLU A 144 18.56 -2.10 -1.92
C GLU A 144 17.81 -0.79 -2.14
N ARG A 145 17.85 -0.31 -3.37
CA ARG A 145 17.06 0.85 -3.81
C ARG A 145 15.85 0.34 -4.58
N HIS A 146 14.68 0.89 -4.27
CA HIS A 146 13.44 0.53 -4.95
C HIS A 146 12.74 1.78 -5.47
N GLU A 147 12.07 1.62 -6.60
CA GLU A 147 11.06 2.54 -7.10
C GLU A 147 9.67 1.89 -6.99
N LEU A 148 8.80 2.47 -6.15
CA LEU A 148 7.45 1.99 -5.91
C LEU A 148 6.40 3.08 -6.13
N TYR A 149 5.12 2.70 -6.19
CA TYR A 149 4.02 3.66 -6.25
C TYR A 149 3.28 3.74 -4.92
N VAL A 150 2.86 4.96 -4.57
CA VAL A 150 1.89 5.21 -3.50
C VAL A 150 0.70 5.92 -4.11
N VAL A 151 -0.48 5.34 -3.95
CA VAL A 151 -1.73 5.81 -4.57
C VAL A 151 -2.68 6.34 -3.50
N HIS A 152 -3.54 7.28 -3.87
CA HIS A 152 -4.55 7.84 -3.01
C HIS A 152 -5.92 7.54 -3.58
N PHE A 153 -6.75 6.93 -2.73
CA PHE A 153 -8.18 6.75 -2.96
C PHE A 153 -8.93 7.77 -2.12
N GLU A 154 -10.01 8.36 -2.66
CA GLU A 154 -10.75 9.39 -1.95
C GLU A 154 -11.28 8.93 -0.57
N LYS A 155 -11.75 7.68 -0.44
CA LYS A 155 -12.33 7.14 0.81
C LYS A 155 -11.30 6.35 1.63
N SER A 156 -10.46 5.57 0.96
CA SER A 156 -9.47 4.70 1.59
C SER A 156 -8.14 5.40 1.92
N GLY A 157 -7.92 6.60 1.38
CA GLY A 157 -6.71 7.38 1.60
C GLY A 157 -5.49 6.81 0.88
N TRP A 158 -4.29 7.11 1.41
CA TRP A 158 -3.03 6.68 0.84
C TRP A 158 -2.76 5.19 1.06
N LYS A 159 -2.38 4.49 -0.01
CA LYS A 159 -2.03 3.06 -0.05
C LYS A 159 -0.72 2.84 -0.79
N LEU A 160 0.06 1.87 -0.31
CA LEU A 160 1.23 1.38 -1.02
C LEU A 160 0.75 0.48 -2.16
N SER A 161 1.12 0.81 -3.39
CA SER A 161 0.73 -0.01 -4.53
C SER A 161 1.52 -1.32 -4.58
N PRO A 162 0.86 -2.46 -4.84
CA PRO A 162 1.54 -3.70 -5.16
C PRO A 162 2.18 -3.65 -6.57
N TYR A 163 1.84 -2.67 -7.41
CA TYR A 163 2.51 -2.45 -8.68
C TYR A 163 3.88 -1.80 -8.45
N MET A 164 4.97 -2.48 -8.83
CA MET A 164 6.34 -1.98 -8.75
C MET A 164 6.91 -1.77 -10.16
N ASN A 165 7.62 -0.65 -10.37
CA ASN A 165 8.08 -0.24 -11.70
C ASN A 165 9.36 -0.98 -12.15
N ASP A 166 10.09 -1.60 -11.20
CA ASP A 166 11.42 -2.19 -11.37
C ASP A 166 11.42 -3.73 -11.34
N ILE A 167 10.25 -4.37 -11.43
CA ILE A 167 10.16 -5.83 -11.43
C ILE A 167 9.73 -6.26 -12.84
N ASP A 168 10.69 -6.84 -13.58
CA ASP A 168 10.43 -7.86 -14.61
C ASP A 168 9.23 -8.70 -14.16
N ASP A 169 8.28 -9.03 -15.03
CA ASP A 169 6.92 -9.57 -14.80
C ASP A 169 6.76 -10.82 -13.87
N THR A 170 7.46 -10.94 -12.73
CA THR A 170 7.67 -12.18 -11.97
C THR A 170 7.64 -12.03 -10.44
N LEU A 171 7.12 -10.94 -9.87
CA LEU A 171 6.71 -10.95 -8.45
C LEU A 171 5.21 -10.65 -8.37
N TYR A 172 4.44 -11.72 -8.41
CA TYR A 172 3.02 -11.69 -8.08
C TYR A 172 2.87 -11.49 -6.56
N LEU A 173 1.73 -10.93 -6.13
CA LEU A 173 1.37 -10.91 -4.71
C LEU A 173 1.40 -12.32 -4.07
N SER A 174 1.28 -13.39 -4.88
CA SER A 174 1.48 -14.77 -4.44
C SER A 174 2.89 -15.01 -3.91
N ASP A 175 3.90 -14.41 -4.53
CA ASP A 175 5.31 -14.68 -4.27
C ASP A 175 5.82 -13.95 -3.01
N MET A 176 4.97 -13.11 -2.41
CA MET A 176 5.22 -12.53 -1.08
C MET A 176 4.76 -13.46 0.06
N PHE A 177 4.04 -14.55 -0.25
CA PHE A 177 3.48 -15.50 0.71
C PHE A 177 3.82 -16.96 0.37
N TYR A 178 4.75 -17.20 -0.56
CA TYR A 178 5.33 -18.50 -0.89
C TYR A 178 6.81 -18.55 -0.55
#